data_AF-A0A2Y9E8R2-F1
#
_entry.id   AF-A0A2Y9E8R2-F1
#
_cell.length_a   1.000
_cell.length_b   1.000
_cell.length_c   1.000
_cell.angle_alpha   90.00
_cell.angle_beta   90.00
_cell.angle_gamma   90.00
#
_symmetry.space_group_name_H-M   'P 1'
#
loop_
_entity.id
_entity.type
_entity.pdbx_description
1 polymer ?
#
loop_
_entity_poly.entity_id
_entity_poly.type
_entity_poly.pdbx_seq_one_letter_code
_entity_poly.pdbx_strand_id
1 'polypeptide(L)'
;MSVEEMPRVEETFQRTVELQKMVARWQDSHTHCLWQMTLSQRRNPYATLRMQDTMVQELVLANKQLLMVRQAALHQLFEKEHQQYQQELNRMGKAFYVERL
;
A
#
# COMPACT_ATOMS: atom_id res chain seq x y z
N MET A 1 35.73 -62.29 11.50
CA MET A 1 35.96 -60.89 11.10
C MET A 1 37.45 -60.64 11.21
N SER A 2 38.17 -60.39 10.10
CA SER A 2 39.60 -60.08 10.14
C SER A 2 39.80 -58.65 10.61
N VAL A 3 40.87 -58.39 11.36
CA VAL A 3 41.21 -57.06 11.93
C VAL A 3 41.36 -55.99 10.83
N GLU A 4 41.66 -56.39 9.60
CA GLU A 4 41.83 -55.53 8.43
C GLU A 4 40.51 -55.06 7.78
N GLU A 5 39.38 -55.72 8.05
CA GLU A 5 38.06 -55.38 7.49
C GLU A 5 37.31 -54.32 8.32
N MET A 6 37.62 -54.23 9.62
CA MET A 6 37.07 -53.26 10.57
C MET A 6 37.21 -51.78 10.12
N PRO A 7 38.40 -51.28 9.70
CA PRO A 7 38.55 -49.88 9.30
C PRO A 7 37.74 -49.52 8.05
N ARG A 8 37.57 -50.45 7.10
CA ARG A 8 36.76 -50.22 5.89
C ARG A 8 35.28 -50.07 6.23
N VAL A 9 34.78 -50.91 7.14
CA VAL A 9 33.40 -50.83 7.62
C VAL A 9 33.16 -49.49 8.34
N GLU A 10 34.11 -49.04 9.16
CA GLU A 10 34.01 -47.76 9.85
C GLU A 10 34.04 -46.56 8.89
N GLU A 11 34.88 -46.57 7.86
CA GLU A 11 34.85 -45.55 6.81
C GLU A 11 33.51 -45.51 6.06
N THR A 12 32.96 -46.68 5.73
CA THR A 12 31.64 -46.74 5.05
C THR A 12 30.53 -46.22 5.97
N PHE A 13 30.59 -46.53 7.26
CA PHE A 13 29.65 -46.01 8.24
C PHE A 13 29.75 -44.48 8.35
N GLN A 14 30.95 -43.93 8.47
CA GLN A 14 31.17 -42.47 8.49
C GLN A 14 30.60 -41.80 7.23
N ARG A 15 30.85 -42.36 6.04
CA ARG A 15 30.31 -41.84 4.78
C ARG A 15 28.78 -41.87 4.75
N THR A 16 28.15 -42.94 5.25
CA THR A 16 26.68 -43.00 5.32
C THR A 16 26.09 -41.96 6.27
N VAL A 17 26.74 -41.72 7.41
CA VAL A 17 26.33 -40.68 8.38
C VAL A 17 26.48 -39.28 7.79
N GLU A 18 27.56 -39.01 7.05
CA GLU A 18 27.74 -37.72 6.36
C GLU A 18 26.68 -37.49 5.28
N LEU A 19 26.35 -38.53 4.50
CA LEU A 19 25.26 -38.48 3.52
C LEU A 19 23.91 -38.22 4.18
N GLN A 20 23.60 -38.88 5.29
CA GLN A 20 22.37 -38.62 6.05
C GLN A 20 22.29 -37.16 6.55
N LYS A 21 23.41 -36.62 7.07
CA LYS A 21 23.48 -35.20 7.49
C LYS A 21 23.27 -34.25 6.31
N MET A 22 23.83 -34.56 5.14
CA MET A 22 23.61 -33.76 3.93
C MET A 22 22.14 -33.79 3.49
N VAL A 23 21.50 -34.96 3.53
CA VAL A 23 20.07 -35.10 3.21
C VAL A 23 19.21 -34.29 4.19
N ALA A 24 19.48 -34.37 5.50
CA ALA A 24 18.75 -33.61 6.50
C ALA A 24 18.88 -32.09 6.28
N ARG A 25 20.11 -31.60 6.04
CA ARG A 25 20.35 -30.18 5.71
C ARG A 25 19.62 -29.73 4.45
N TRP A 26 19.59 -30.59 3.43
CA TRP A 26 18.84 -30.31 2.20
C TRP A 26 17.33 -30.23 2.46
N GLN A 27 16.78 -31.14 3.26
CA GLN A 27 15.36 -31.12 3.65
C GLN A 27 14.99 -29.87 4.45
N ASP A 28 15.83 -29.45 5.39
CA ASP A 28 15.64 -28.21 6.16
C ASP A 28 15.66 -26.99 5.24
N SER A 29 16.64 -26.91 4.34
CA SER A 29 16.76 -25.83 3.37
C SER A 29 15.56 -25.78 2.42
N HIS A 30 15.10 -26.95 1.95
CA HIS A 30 13.92 -27.06 1.09
C HIS A 30 12.66 -26.57 1.79
N THR A 31 12.43 -27.01 3.04
CA THR A 31 11.29 -26.59 3.85
C THR A 31 11.30 -25.08 4.10
N HIS A 32 12.46 -24.54 4.44
CA HIS A 32 12.64 -23.11 4.63
C HIS A 32 12.36 -22.32 3.35
N CYS A 33 12.86 -22.77 2.20
CA CYS A 33 12.60 -22.15 0.90
C CYS A 33 11.09 -22.13 0.57
N LEU A 34 10.40 -23.26 0.76
CA LEU A 34 8.94 -23.35 0.56
C LEU A 34 8.17 -22.39 1.48
N TRP A 35 8.59 -22.27 2.73
CA TRP A 35 7.98 -21.35 3.69
C TRP A 35 8.17 -19.88 3.26
N GLN A 36 9.38 -19.50 2.84
CA GLN A 36 9.67 -18.16 2.34
C GLN A 36 8.88 -17.83 1.07
N MET A 37 8.78 -18.78 0.12
CA MET A 37 7.97 -18.60 -1.08
C MET A 37 6.50 -18.39 -0.74
N THR A 38 5.93 -19.21 0.13
CA THR A 38 4.54 -19.12 0.56
C THR A 38 4.25 -17.79 1.26
N LEU A 39 5.15 -17.35 2.15
CA LEU A 39 5.04 -16.05 2.79
C LEU A 39 5.11 -14.89 1.79
N SER A 40 6.03 -14.97 0.82
CA SER A 40 6.18 -13.92 -0.19
C SER A 40 4.95 -13.83 -1.09
N GLN A 41 4.40 -14.97 -1.49
CA GLN A 41 3.14 -15.07 -2.24
C GLN A 41 1.95 -14.50 -1.46
N ARG A 42 1.89 -14.70 -0.13
CA ARG A 42 0.81 -14.13 0.71
C ARG A 42 1.03 -12.64 0.99
N ARG A 43 2.26 -12.20 1.21
CA ARG A 43 2.57 -10.81 1.56
C ARG A 43 2.33 -9.85 0.39
N ASN A 44 2.55 -10.29 -0.84
CA ASN A 44 2.36 -9.49 -2.05
C ASN A 44 0.90 -8.97 -2.23
N PRO A 45 -0.15 -9.83 -2.26
CA PRO A 45 -1.52 -9.37 -2.47
C PRO A 45 -2.03 -8.50 -1.32
N TYR A 46 -1.70 -8.80 -0.06
CA TYR A 46 -2.10 -7.95 1.06
C TYR A 46 -1.38 -6.60 1.07
N ALA A 47 -0.12 -6.53 0.60
CA ALA A 47 0.57 -5.27 0.43
C ALA A 47 -0.10 -4.42 -0.66
N THR A 48 -0.43 -5.01 -1.81
CA THR A 48 -1.16 -4.34 -2.88
C THR A 48 -2.54 -3.87 -2.43
N LEU A 49 -3.32 -4.71 -1.74
CA LEU A 49 -4.65 -4.35 -1.24
C LEU A 49 -4.58 -3.16 -0.27
N ARG A 50 -3.64 -3.21 0.70
CA ARG A 50 -3.45 -2.08 1.62
C ARG A 50 -3.04 -0.80 0.90
N MET A 51 -2.16 -0.89 -0.10
CA MET A 51 -1.78 0.27 -0.90
C MET A 51 -2.98 0.85 -1.66
N GLN A 52 -3.86 0.00 -2.21
CA GLN A 52 -5.08 0.44 -2.88
C GLN A 52 -6.03 1.14 -1.89
N ASP A 53 -6.23 0.57 -0.71
CA ASP A 53 -7.08 1.18 0.33
C ASP A 53 -6.55 2.55 0.77
N THR A 54 -5.24 2.67 1.01
CA THR A 54 -4.59 3.95 1.31
C THR A 54 -4.78 4.93 0.16
N MET A 55 -4.56 4.50 -1.09
CA MET A 55 -4.72 5.36 -2.27
C MET A 55 -6.15 5.91 -2.38
N VAL A 56 -7.17 5.09 -2.13
CA VAL A 56 -8.57 5.54 -2.16
C VAL A 56 -8.82 6.61 -1.09
N GLN A 57 -8.30 6.44 0.12
CA GLN A 57 -8.43 7.42 1.21
C GLN A 57 -7.77 8.75 0.85
N GLU A 58 -6.55 8.71 0.31
CA GLU A 58 -5.82 9.90 -0.13
C GLU A 58 -6.57 10.64 -1.25
N LEU A 59 -7.16 9.91 -2.21
CA LEU A 59 -7.96 10.51 -3.28
C LEU A 59 -9.22 11.21 -2.74
N VAL A 60 -9.89 10.63 -1.74
CA VAL A 60 -11.05 11.26 -1.09
C VAL A 60 -10.64 12.56 -0.39
N LEU A 61 -9.52 12.56 0.32
CA LEU A 61 -9.00 13.75 0.99
C LEU A 61 -8.60 14.85 -0.01
N ALA A 62 -7.90 14.47 -1.09
CA ALA A 62 -7.53 15.39 -2.17
C ALA A 62 -8.76 16.00 -2.84
N ASN A 63 -9.80 15.19 -3.12
CA ASN A 63 -11.04 15.69 -3.69
C ASN A 63 -11.76 16.66 -2.75
N LYS A 64 -11.79 16.37 -1.44
CA LYS A 64 -12.36 17.29 -0.44
C LYS A 64 -11.63 18.64 -0.45
N GLN A 65 -10.30 18.62 -0.47
CA GLN A 65 -9.50 19.85 -0.54
C GLN A 65 -9.76 20.62 -1.84
N LEU A 66 -9.81 19.92 -2.98
CA LEU A 66 -10.11 20.53 -4.28
C LEU A 66 -11.48 21.20 -4.30
N LEU A 67 -12.51 20.55 -3.74
CA LEU A 67 -13.85 21.12 -3.64
C LEU A 67 -13.87 22.38 -2.78
N MET A 68 -13.18 22.39 -1.64
CA MET A 68 -13.08 23.57 -0.78
C MET A 68 -12.44 24.75 -1.52
N VAL A 69 -11.34 24.51 -2.25
CA VAL A 69 -10.66 25.54 -3.04
C VAL A 69 -11.56 26.07 -4.15
N ARG A 70 -12.28 25.17 -4.86
CA ARG A 70 -13.22 25.56 -5.93
C ARG A 70 -14.38 26.38 -5.38
N GLN A 71 -14.95 25.98 -4.26
CA GLN A 71 -16.03 26.73 -3.61
C GLN A 71 -15.55 28.13 -3.20
N ALA A 72 -14.38 28.25 -2.57
CA ALA A 72 -13.82 29.54 -2.20
C ALA A 72 -13.58 30.44 -3.43
N ALA A 73 -13.01 29.88 -4.51
CA ALA A 73 -12.81 30.62 -5.76
C ALA A 73 -14.14 31.07 -6.38
N LEU A 74 -15.17 30.22 -6.36
CA LEU A 74 -16.50 30.55 -6.86
C LEU A 74 -17.15 31.67 -6.03
N HIS A 75 -17.06 31.60 -4.70
CA HIS A 75 -17.55 32.66 -3.83
C HIS A 75 -16.88 34.00 -4.13
N GLN A 76 -15.55 34.00 -4.32
CA GLN A 76 -14.83 35.22 -4.69
C GLN A 76 -15.27 35.81 -6.03
N LEU A 77 -15.60 34.96 -7.02
CA LEU A 77 -16.13 35.42 -8.29
C LEU A 77 -17.52 36.04 -8.12
N PHE A 78 -18.42 35.37 -7.42
CA PHE A 78 -19.75 35.89 -7.15
C PHE A 78 -19.75 37.16 -6.32
N GLU A 79 -18.85 37.31 -5.36
CA GLU A 79 -18.71 38.57 -4.60
C GLU A 79 -18.33 39.74 -5.51
N LYS A 80 -17.41 39.52 -6.45
CA LYS A 80 -17.01 40.55 -7.43
C LYS A 80 -18.15 40.92 -8.36
N GLU A 81 -18.85 39.92 -8.89
CA GLU A 81 -20.02 40.12 -9.76
C GLU A 81 -21.14 40.84 -9.00
N HIS A 82 -21.41 40.43 -7.77
CA HIS A 82 -22.43 41.06 -6.92
C HIS A 82 -22.10 42.54 -6.66
N GLN A 83 -20.84 42.86 -6.36
CA GLN A 83 -20.41 44.24 -6.20
C GLN A 83 -20.58 45.05 -7.48
N GLN A 84 -20.22 44.49 -8.63
CA GLN A 84 -20.41 45.13 -9.92
C GLN A 84 -21.90 45.42 -10.18
N TYR A 85 -22.77 44.42 -10.05
CA TYR A 85 -24.20 44.60 -10.28
C TYR A 85 -24.85 45.56 -9.28
N GLN A 86 -24.42 45.56 -8.02
CA GLN A 86 -24.92 46.51 -7.04
C GLN A 86 -24.58 47.96 -7.45
N GLN A 87 -23.38 48.20 -7.98
CA GLN A 87 -23.02 49.52 -8.50
C GLN A 87 -23.86 49.91 -9.72
N GLU A 88 -24.09 48.98 -10.65
CA GLU A 88 -24.92 49.21 -11.83
C GLU A 88 -26.38 49.51 -11.45
N LEU A 89 -26.96 48.75 -10.52
CA LEU A 89 -28.31 48.98 -9.99
C LEU A 89 -28.42 50.34 -9.32
N ASN A 90 -27.46 50.69 -8.47
CA ASN A 90 -27.42 51.98 -7.79
C ASN A 90 -27.40 53.16 -8.78
N ARG A 91 -26.67 53.04 -9.90
CA ARG A 91 -26.67 54.05 -10.97
C ARG A 91 -28.04 54.22 -11.62
N MET A 92 -28.85 53.16 -11.67
CA MET A 92 -30.24 53.21 -12.15
C MET A 92 -31.24 53.57 -11.04
N GLY A 93 -30.80 53.87 -9.82
CA GLY A 93 -31.66 54.10 -8.67
C GLY A 93 -32.41 52.85 -8.18
N LYS A 94 -31.93 51.65 -8.54
CA LYS A 94 -32.47 50.36 -8.10
C LYS A 94 -31.51 49.71 -7.10
N ALA A 95 -31.98 48.71 -6.37
CA ALA A 95 -31.17 47.91 -5.46
C ALA A 95 -31.62 46.44 -5.49
N PHE A 96 -30.75 45.53 -5.03
CA PHE A 96 -31.15 44.14 -4.83
C PHE A 96 -32.24 44.02 -3.76
N TYR A 97 -33.20 43.13 -4.01
CA TYR A 97 -34.16 42.74 -3.00
C TYR A 97 -33.47 41.87 -1.94
N VAL A 98 -33.67 42.22 -0.67
CA VAL A 98 -33.17 41.46 0.48
C VAL A 98 -34.33 41.28 1.44
N GLU A 99 -34.78 40.05 1.59
CA GLU A 99 -35.80 39.69 2.58
C GLU A 99 -35.19 39.80 3.98
N ARG A 100 -35.81 40.61 4.84
CA ARG A 100 -35.39 40.75 6.25
C ARG A 100 -36.23 39.78 7.08
N LEU A 101 -35.57 38.84 7.74
CA LEU A 101 -36.16 37.95 8.76
C LEU A 101 -36.47 38.71 10.05
#